data_AF-L2GR88-F1
#
_entry.id   AF-L2GR88-F1
#
_cell.length_a   1.000
_cell.length_b   1.000
_cell.length_c   1.000
_cell.angle_alpha   90.00
_cell.angle_beta   90.00
_cell.angle_gamma   90.00
#
_symmetry.space_group_name_H-M   'P 1'
#
loop_
_entity.id
_entity.type
_entity.pdbx_description
1 polymer ?
#
loop_
_entity_poly.entity_id
_entity_poly.type
_entity_poly.pdbx_seq_one_letter_code
_entity_poly.pdbx_strand_id
1 'polypeptide(L)'
;MVNNCGQEQNGRLCNHGSGESSNASKVGCACKTGHKSVSDYIQTTYGTTFNILRAPFKRTFLEKLSGLTRNYVPTFDHDEIMDIMMIFDYSKASDLLAYAVVVYLMNNPGLVNQIQRHDSAKFNSPKLKQFYDLMFLTCDNGRSFSEIISSHIVLNLVDNNGETAKLHGNSECYDPIIIYANLHESLVNFLFPHLSLSFSFLERNQQILEKMVDNKMFCSYLRIEIHSIDMKVDGKSIEAFSSEQQRLSYQFNVLSTSKLVKCSYEVRLEFENYGDEGNCASFSKMKNLKSISCRSCSAKFISSIPEKIEVAMDVPDDRNVPTNIPMNTMQASFSDIIFTTDMTLPEQIKDIKISN
;
A
#
# COMPACT_ATOMS: atom_id res chain seq x y z
N MET A 1 12.55 40.51 22.22
CA MET A 1 11.13 40.67 22.59
C MET A 1 10.70 39.33 23.17
N VAL A 2 10.86 39.03 24.46
CA VAL A 2 10.42 39.74 25.67
C VAL A 2 8.90 39.94 25.68
N ASN A 3 8.17 38.95 26.22
CA ASN A 3 7.59 39.13 27.55
C ASN A 3 7.34 37.77 28.25
N ASN A 4 7.79 37.67 29.50
CA ASN A 4 7.41 36.63 30.46
C ASN A 4 6.15 37.07 31.21
N CYS A 5 5.39 36.12 31.77
CA CYS A 5 4.73 36.14 33.09
C CYS A 5 3.77 34.93 33.17
N GLY A 6 3.73 34.12 34.23
CA GLY A 6 4.61 34.06 35.39
C GLY A 6 4.31 32.79 36.21
N GLN A 7 5.32 32.22 36.87
CA GLN A 7 5.11 31.22 37.92
C GLN A 7 4.90 31.94 39.25
N GLU A 8 3.87 31.56 40.01
CA GLU A 8 3.84 31.83 41.46
C GLU A 8 3.95 30.52 42.23
N GLN A 9 5.12 30.34 42.84
CA GLN A 9 5.30 29.42 43.96
C GLN A 9 4.83 30.14 45.23
N ASN A 10 4.03 29.49 46.07
CA ASN A 10 3.75 29.97 47.43
C ASN A 10 3.95 28.84 48.44
N GLY A 11 5.21 28.51 48.70
CA GLY A 11 5.60 27.74 49.88
C GLY A 11 5.77 28.70 51.07
N ARG A 12 4.91 28.61 52.08
CA ARG A 12 5.10 29.31 53.36
C ARG A 12 5.59 28.35 54.43
N LEU A 13 6.73 28.70 55.02
CA LEU A 13 7.40 27.99 56.10
C LEU A 13 6.59 28.04 57.40
N CYS A 14 6.68 26.96 58.17
CA CYS A 14 6.15 26.88 59.53
C CYS A 14 6.92 27.81 60.47
N ASN A 15 6.22 28.47 61.39
CA ASN A 15 6.83 29.10 62.57
C ASN A 15 6.31 28.40 63.83
N HIS A 16 7.22 27.94 64.69
CA HIS A 16 6.90 27.45 66.02
C HIS A 16 6.67 28.62 66.99
N GLY A 17 5.58 28.55 67.76
CA GLY A 17 5.31 29.42 68.89
C GLY A 17 4.45 28.67 69.91
N SER A 18 4.96 28.53 71.13
CA SER A 18 4.35 27.75 72.22
C SER A 18 3.23 28.51 72.95
N GLY A 19 2.14 27.83 73.27
CA GLY A 19 1.04 28.34 74.10
C GLY A 19 0.07 27.22 74.49
N GLU A 20 -0.46 27.26 75.72
CA GLU A 20 -1.08 26.11 76.38
C GLU A 20 -2.59 25.92 76.12
N SER A 21 -3.06 24.71 76.44
CA SER A 21 -4.38 24.41 77.04
C SER A 21 -5.66 24.34 76.20
N SER A 22 -6.10 23.08 76.02
CA SER A 22 -7.48 22.57 76.18
C SER A 22 -8.48 22.54 75.00
N ASN A 23 -9.21 21.42 74.98
CA ASN A 23 -10.54 21.15 74.38
C ASN A 23 -10.74 21.22 72.86
N ALA A 24 -10.47 20.06 72.24
CA ALA A 24 -11.42 19.31 71.41
C ALA A 24 -12.33 20.07 70.42
N SER A 25 -11.98 19.97 69.13
CA SER A 25 -12.95 19.77 68.05
C SER A 25 -12.30 19.08 66.86
N LYS A 26 -12.72 17.85 66.54
CA LYS A 26 -12.33 17.15 65.31
C LYS A 26 -12.98 17.85 64.12
N VAL A 27 -12.24 18.70 63.41
CA VAL A 27 -12.59 19.10 62.04
C VAL A 27 -11.65 18.37 61.10
N GLY A 28 -12.05 17.16 60.70
CA GLY A 28 -11.38 16.43 59.64
C GLY A 28 -11.60 17.17 58.33
N CYS A 29 -10.59 17.92 57.87
CA CYS A 29 -10.61 18.58 56.57
C CYS A 29 -10.45 17.54 55.46
N ALA A 30 -11.51 16.79 55.21
CA ALA A 30 -11.61 15.92 54.04
C ALA A 30 -11.63 16.81 52.80
N CYS A 31 -10.48 16.89 52.12
CA CYS A 31 -10.40 17.44 50.77
C CYS A 31 -11.25 16.59 49.83
N LYS A 32 -12.55 16.89 49.77
CA LYS A 32 -13.44 16.38 48.74
C LYS A 32 -12.97 16.97 47.41
N THR A 33 -12.12 16.23 46.70
CA THR A 33 -11.92 16.37 45.26
C THR A 33 -13.23 15.98 44.57
N GLY A 34 -14.22 16.88 44.66
CA GLY A 34 -15.51 16.70 44.04
C GLY A 34 -15.33 16.72 42.54
N HIS A 35 -15.40 15.55 41.91
CA HIS A 35 -15.57 15.44 40.47
C HIS A 35 -16.89 16.13 40.12
N LYS A 36 -16.79 17.37 39.61
CA LYS A 36 -17.93 18.09 39.05
C LYS A 36 -18.54 17.22 37.95
N SER A 37 -19.83 16.97 38.05
CA SER A 37 -20.59 16.28 37.02
C SER A 37 -20.69 17.14 35.76
N VAL A 38 -20.98 16.51 34.61
CA VAL A 38 -21.23 17.24 33.35
C VAL A 38 -22.37 18.26 33.53
N SER A 39 -23.38 17.93 34.34
CA SER A 39 -24.47 18.81 34.76
C SER A 39 -23.99 20.08 35.48
N ASP A 40 -23.00 19.98 36.37
CA ASP A 40 -22.44 21.15 37.08
C ASP A 40 -21.68 22.09 36.14
N TYR A 41 -21.06 21.54 35.08
CA TYR A 41 -20.36 22.32 34.05
C TYR A 41 -21.33 23.06 33.11
N ILE A 42 -22.43 22.39 32.73
CA ILE A 42 -23.47 22.99 31.89
C ILE A 42 -24.17 24.14 32.65
N GLN A 43 -24.49 23.95 33.93
CA GLN A 43 -25.15 24.99 34.74
C GLN A 43 -24.27 26.22 35.03
N THR A 44 -22.95 26.10 34.94
CA THR A 44 -22.02 27.21 35.26
C THR A 44 -21.60 28.04 34.04
N THR A 45 -21.97 27.63 32.83
CA THR A 45 -21.54 28.28 31.58
C THR A 45 -22.73 28.97 30.88
N TYR A 46 -23.17 30.10 31.42
CA TYR A 46 -24.28 30.88 30.86
C TYR A 46 -24.03 31.30 29.40
N GLY A 47 -25.05 31.13 28.55
CA GLY A 47 -25.00 31.51 27.13
C GLY A 47 -24.37 30.48 26.19
N THR A 48 -23.85 29.35 26.70
CA THR A 48 -23.27 28.28 25.86
C THR A 48 -24.22 27.11 25.69
N THR A 49 -24.57 26.78 24.44
CA THR A 49 -25.39 25.59 24.12
C THR A 49 -24.51 24.35 24.03
N PHE A 50 -24.71 23.38 24.92
CA PHE A 50 -23.97 22.11 24.92
C PHE A 50 -24.73 21.00 24.20
N ASN A 51 -24.16 20.47 23.11
CA ASN A 51 -24.67 19.27 22.45
C ASN A 51 -24.03 18.01 23.09
N ILE A 52 -24.76 17.34 23.98
CA ILE A 52 -24.31 16.09 24.60
C ILE A 52 -24.51 14.93 23.62
N LEU A 53 -23.45 14.55 22.90
CA LEU A 53 -23.45 13.35 22.07
C LEU A 53 -23.24 12.10 22.96
N ARG A 54 -24.28 11.26 23.05
CA ARG A 54 -24.17 9.91 23.64
C ARG A 54 -23.65 8.94 22.60
N ALA A 55 -22.33 8.82 22.50
CA ALA A 55 -21.70 7.77 21.69
C ALA A 55 -21.92 6.39 22.35
N PRO A 56 -22.12 5.31 21.57
CA PRO A 56 -22.21 3.94 22.10
C PRO A 56 -20.84 3.37 22.52
N PHE A 57 -19.75 4.09 22.27
CA PHE A 57 -18.38 3.65 22.50
C PHE A 57 -17.79 4.14 23.83
N LYS A 58 -16.81 3.40 24.35
CA LYS A 58 -16.02 3.80 25.51
C LYS A 58 -15.23 5.08 25.19
N ARG A 59 -15.10 5.98 26.18
CA ARG A 59 -14.29 7.20 26.06
C ARG A 59 -12.86 6.93 25.57
N THR A 60 -12.23 5.87 26.07
CA THR A 60 -10.86 5.48 25.68
C THR A 60 -10.73 5.14 24.19
N PHE A 61 -11.75 4.53 23.59
CA PHE A 61 -11.78 4.23 22.16
C PHE A 61 -11.89 5.52 21.34
N LEU A 62 -12.76 6.45 21.75
CA LEU A 62 -12.89 7.76 21.11
C LEU A 62 -11.59 8.58 21.22
N GLU A 63 -10.89 8.50 22.36
CA GLU A 63 -9.58 9.13 22.55
C GLU A 63 -8.53 8.52 21.60
N LYS A 64 -8.48 7.19 21.44
CA LYS A 64 -7.65 6.55 20.41
C LYS A 64 -8.01 7.02 18.99
N LEU A 65 -9.29 6.99 18.61
CA LEU A 65 -9.75 7.47 17.30
C LEU A 65 -9.35 8.93 17.05
N SER A 66 -9.41 9.80 18.06
CA SER A 66 -9.00 11.20 17.94
C SER A 66 -7.49 11.41 17.82
N GLY A 67 -6.68 10.46 18.31
CA GLY A 67 -5.22 10.47 18.19
C GLY A 67 -4.70 9.76 16.94
N LEU A 68 -5.56 9.12 16.15
CA LEU A 68 -5.19 8.39 14.95
C LEU A 68 -4.72 9.35 13.84
N THR A 69 -3.51 9.14 13.34
CA THR A 69 -2.92 9.95 12.25
C THR A 69 -2.10 9.07 11.32
N ARG A 70 -1.71 9.60 10.15
CA ARG A 70 -0.83 8.87 9.20
C ARG A 70 0.53 8.45 9.80
N ASN A 71 0.98 9.13 10.85
CA ASN A 71 2.27 8.88 11.50
C ASN A 71 2.14 8.09 12.82
N TYR A 72 0.91 7.84 13.29
CA TYR A 72 0.67 7.18 14.57
C TYR A 72 -0.67 6.45 14.60
N VAL A 73 -0.60 5.13 14.76
CA VAL A 73 -1.74 4.25 15.01
C VAL A 73 -1.71 3.83 16.49
N PRO A 74 -2.71 4.21 17.30
CA PRO A 74 -2.86 3.68 18.65
C PRO A 74 -3.06 2.16 18.66
N THR A 75 -2.66 1.48 19.73
CA THR A 75 -2.97 0.05 19.89
C THR A 75 -4.46 -0.16 20.12
N PHE A 76 -5.15 -0.78 19.16
CA PHE A 76 -6.53 -1.22 19.28
C PHE A 76 -6.60 -2.70 19.67
N ASP A 77 -7.57 -3.07 20.51
CA ASP A 77 -7.91 -4.46 20.78
C ASP A 77 -8.84 -5.06 19.70
N HIS A 78 -9.14 -6.36 19.79
CA HIS A 78 -9.95 -7.04 18.78
C HIS A 78 -11.39 -6.49 18.68
N ASP A 79 -12.03 -6.18 19.80
CA ASP A 79 -13.40 -5.69 19.80
C ASP A 79 -13.44 -4.22 19.32
N GLU A 80 -12.44 -3.41 19.68
CA GLU A 80 -12.26 -2.07 19.11
C GLU A 80 -12.03 -2.08 17.59
N ILE A 81 -11.33 -3.10 17.06
CA ILE A 81 -11.16 -3.27 15.60
C ILE A 81 -12.45 -3.71 14.91
N MET A 82 -13.26 -4.56 15.56
CA MET A 82 -14.62 -4.86 15.06
C MET A 82 -15.49 -3.60 15.03
N ASP A 83 -15.42 -2.77 16.08
CA ASP A 83 -16.13 -1.47 16.12
C ASP A 83 -15.67 -0.54 14.98
N ILE A 84 -14.37 -0.47 14.69
CA ILE A 84 -13.83 0.28 13.53
C ILE A 84 -14.41 -0.24 12.21
N MET A 85 -14.38 -1.56 11.99
CA MET A 85 -14.90 -2.17 10.75
C MET A 85 -16.41 -1.96 10.58
N MET A 86 -17.18 -1.77 11.65
CA MET A 86 -18.62 -1.47 11.57
C MET A 86 -18.92 0.00 11.24
N ILE A 87 -17.98 0.93 11.44
CA ILE A 87 -18.19 2.38 11.24
C ILE A 87 -17.39 3.00 10.09
N PHE A 88 -16.42 2.29 9.51
CA PHE A 88 -15.45 2.88 8.58
C PHE A 88 -16.10 3.53 7.35
N ASP A 89 -17.15 2.92 6.79
CA ASP A 89 -17.95 3.42 5.66
C ASP A 89 -18.55 4.81 5.89
N TYR A 90 -18.88 5.14 7.14
CA TYR A 90 -19.53 6.38 7.53
C TYR A 90 -18.51 7.45 7.97
N SER A 91 -17.22 7.13 7.97
CA SER A 91 -16.15 8.00 8.42
C SER A 91 -15.53 8.81 7.29
N LYS A 92 -15.31 10.10 7.53
CA LYS A 92 -14.47 10.95 6.66
C LYS A 92 -12.97 10.64 6.75
N ALA A 93 -12.57 9.81 7.70
CA ALA A 93 -11.20 9.36 7.94
C ALA A 93 -11.09 7.83 7.71
N SER A 94 -11.81 7.32 6.71
CA SER A 94 -11.88 5.89 6.40
C SER A 94 -10.55 5.31 5.92
N ASP A 95 -9.68 6.14 5.33
CA ASP A 95 -8.28 5.87 5.00
C ASP A 95 -7.46 5.56 6.27
N LEU A 96 -7.54 6.41 7.29
CA LEU A 96 -6.88 6.23 8.57
C LEU A 96 -7.41 5.04 9.34
N LEU A 97 -8.73 4.80 9.30
CA LEU A 97 -9.35 3.61 9.90
C LEU A 97 -8.89 2.33 9.21
N ALA A 98 -8.83 2.31 7.87
CA ALA A 98 -8.28 1.18 7.13
C ALA A 98 -6.79 0.94 7.47
N TYR A 99 -6.00 2.01 7.60
CA TYR A 99 -4.61 1.92 8.04
C TYR A 99 -4.49 1.31 9.45
N ALA A 100 -5.34 1.70 10.40
CA ALA A 100 -5.37 1.12 11.74
C ALA A 100 -5.67 -0.41 11.71
N VAL A 101 -6.59 -0.84 10.85
CA VAL A 101 -6.92 -2.26 10.67
C VAL A 101 -5.76 -3.03 10.02
N VAL A 102 -5.08 -2.47 9.01
CA VAL A 102 -3.91 -3.11 8.38
C VAL A 102 -2.77 -3.27 9.40
N VAL A 103 -2.47 -2.23 10.19
CA VAL A 103 -1.47 -2.30 11.27
C VAL A 103 -1.85 -3.31 12.33
N TYR A 104 -3.13 -3.41 12.71
CA TYR A 104 -3.59 -4.46 13.62
C TYR A 104 -3.39 -5.86 13.03
N LEU A 105 -3.69 -6.08 11.75
CA LEU A 105 -3.49 -7.38 11.09
C LEU A 105 -2.01 -7.77 11.00
N MET A 106 -1.12 -6.83 10.69
CA MET A 106 0.33 -7.05 10.70
C MET A 106 0.83 -7.51 12.07
N ASN A 107 0.29 -6.93 13.15
CA ASN A 107 0.63 -7.31 14.53
C ASN A 107 -0.08 -8.58 15.03
N ASN A 108 -1.03 -9.14 14.26
CA ASN A 108 -1.82 -10.32 14.64
C ASN A 108 -1.71 -11.46 13.60
N PRO A 109 -0.50 -12.01 13.36
CA PRO A 109 -0.28 -13.03 12.32
C PRO A 109 -1.10 -14.30 12.51
N GLY A 110 -1.49 -14.64 13.75
CA GLY A 110 -2.38 -15.76 14.04
C GLY A 110 -3.80 -15.57 13.48
N LEU A 111 -4.33 -14.35 13.52
CA LEU A 111 -5.63 -14.00 12.94
C LEU A 111 -5.56 -14.03 11.40
N VAL A 112 -4.50 -13.46 10.82
CA VAL A 112 -4.27 -13.48 9.38
C VAL A 112 -4.19 -14.91 8.85
N ASN A 113 -3.45 -15.79 9.54
CA ASN A 113 -3.40 -17.22 9.19
C ASN A 113 -4.76 -17.92 9.25
N GLN A 114 -5.66 -17.52 10.15
CA GLN A 114 -7.02 -18.07 10.20
C GLN A 114 -7.83 -17.60 8.98
N ILE A 115 -7.82 -16.29 8.69
CA ILE A 115 -8.48 -15.67 7.54
C ILE A 115 -8.07 -16.36 6.23
N GLN A 116 -6.78 -16.55 6.00
CA GLN A 116 -6.23 -17.14 4.77
C GLN A 116 -6.52 -18.63 4.58
N ARG A 117 -6.78 -19.37 5.67
CA ARG A 117 -7.03 -20.83 5.62
C ARG A 117 -8.50 -21.18 5.40
N HIS A 118 -9.42 -20.24 5.61
CA HIS A 118 -10.85 -20.51 5.57
C HIS A 118 -11.44 -20.26 4.18
N ASP A 119 -11.76 -21.37 3.51
CA ASP A 119 -12.84 -21.39 2.52
C ASP A 119 -14.14 -20.92 3.22
N SER A 120 -14.89 -20.00 2.60
CA SER A 120 -15.90 -19.16 3.29
C SER A 120 -17.04 -19.96 3.93
N ALA A 121 -17.23 -21.21 3.50
CA ALA A 121 -18.19 -22.16 4.05
C ALA A 121 -17.78 -22.81 5.39
N LYS A 122 -16.57 -22.56 5.94
CA LYS A 122 -16.01 -23.33 7.08
C LYS A 122 -15.45 -22.49 8.24
N PHE A 123 -15.98 -21.30 8.50
CA PHE A 123 -15.59 -20.52 9.68
C PHE A 123 -16.08 -21.18 10.98
N ASN A 124 -15.14 -21.57 11.85
CA ASN A 124 -15.43 -22.14 13.17
C ASN A 124 -15.86 -21.11 14.22
N SER A 125 -15.84 -19.81 13.89
CA SER A 125 -16.16 -18.70 14.79
C SER A 125 -17.05 -17.67 14.08
N PRO A 126 -18.25 -17.35 14.62
CA PRO A 126 -19.10 -16.29 14.07
C PRO A 126 -18.43 -14.92 14.03
N LYS A 127 -17.61 -14.56 15.02
CA LYS A 127 -16.83 -13.31 15.02
C LYS A 127 -15.83 -13.27 13.86
N LEU A 128 -15.11 -14.38 13.64
CA LEU A 128 -14.13 -14.46 12.54
C LEU A 128 -14.82 -14.39 11.17
N LYS A 129 -15.99 -15.04 11.03
CA LYS A 129 -16.81 -14.91 9.82
C LYS A 129 -17.25 -13.46 9.61
N GLN A 130 -17.80 -12.80 10.63
CA GLN A 130 -18.22 -11.40 10.54
C GLN A 130 -17.07 -10.48 10.14
N PHE A 131 -15.88 -10.68 10.71
CA PHE A 131 -14.69 -9.92 10.35
C PHE A 131 -14.25 -10.15 8.89
N TYR A 132 -14.27 -11.40 8.42
CA TYR A 132 -14.03 -11.73 7.02
C TYR A 132 -15.07 -11.08 6.09
N ASP A 133 -16.35 -11.21 6.43
CA ASP A 133 -17.45 -10.64 5.65
C ASP A 133 -17.28 -9.11 5.53
N LEU A 134 -16.92 -8.41 6.62
CA LEU A 134 -16.63 -6.95 6.61
C LEU A 134 -15.37 -6.56 5.82
N MET A 135 -14.39 -7.46 5.67
CA MET A 135 -13.16 -7.19 4.90
C MET A 135 -13.33 -7.38 3.39
N PHE A 136 -14.17 -8.33 2.97
CA PHE A 136 -14.20 -8.83 1.59
C PHE A 136 -15.56 -8.73 0.88
N LEU A 137 -16.66 -8.57 1.61
CA LEU A 137 -17.98 -8.39 1.00
C LEU A 137 -18.33 -6.90 0.97
N THR A 138 -18.85 -6.44 -0.17
CA THR A 138 -19.47 -5.12 -0.30
C THR A 138 -20.77 -5.09 0.50
N CYS A 139 -20.92 -4.12 1.39
CA CYS A 139 -22.24 -3.76 1.92
C CYS A 139 -23.04 -3.02 0.84
N ASP A 140 -24.33 -3.30 0.71
CA ASP A 140 -25.19 -2.84 -0.40
C ASP A 140 -25.26 -1.31 -0.63
N ASN A 141 -24.74 -0.50 0.31
CA ASN A 141 -24.74 0.96 0.26
C ASN A 141 -23.38 1.60 0.65
N GLY A 142 -22.30 0.82 0.77
CA GLY A 142 -20.98 1.26 1.24
C GLY A 142 -19.84 0.98 0.25
N ARG A 143 -18.64 1.48 0.53
CA ARG A 143 -17.40 1.07 -0.15
C ARG A 143 -16.86 -0.15 0.56
N SER A 144 -16.43 -1.19 -0.15
CA SER A 144 -15.76 -2.30 0.53
C SER A 144 -14.45 -1.88 1.20
N PHE A 145 -14.06 -2.58 2.27
CA PHE A 145 -12.77 -2.36 2.93
C PHE A 145 -11.60 -2.51 1.96
N SER A 146 -11.69 -3.46 1.04
CA SER A 146 -10.72 -3.68 -0.05
C SER A 146 -10.67 -2.52 -1.05
N GLU A 147 -11.78 -1.84 -1.36
CA GLU A 147 -11.77 -0.59 -2.16
C GLU A 147 -11.04 0.54 -1.44
N ILE A 148 -11.26 0.72 -0.13
CA ILE A 148 -10.63 1.80 0.64
C ILE A 148 -9.12 1.56 0.77
N ILE A 149 -8.68 0.33 1.08
CA ILE A 149 -7.27 -0.05 0.98
C ILE A 149 -6.74 0.26 -0.42
N SER A 150 -7.43 -0.23 -1.46
CA SER A 150 -7.00 -0.08 -2.85
C SER A 150 -6.85 1.37 -3.32
N SER A 151 -7.55 2.30 -2.67
CA SER A 151 -7.60 3.71 -3.07
C SER A 151 -6.71 4.64 -2.24
N HIS A 152 -6.22 4.19 -1.06
CA HIS A 152 -5.53 5.07 -0.09
C HIS A 152 -4.25 4.49 0.53
N ILE A 153 -3.98 3.19 0.39
CA ILE A 153 -2.88 2.52 1.10
C ILE A 153 -1.94 1.85 0.10
N VAL A 154 -0.64 2.05 0.30
CA VAL A 154 0.44 1.35 -0.40
C VAL A 154 1.30 0.61 0.62
N LEU A 155 1.55 -0.67 0.37
CA LEU A 155 2.40 -1.53 1.20
C LEU A 155 3.73 -1.78 0.49
N ASN A 156 4.80 -1.19 1.00
CA ASN A 156 6.17 -1.43 0.56
C ASN A 156 6.72 -2.68 1.25
N LEU A 157 7.00 -3.72 0.47
CA LEU A 157 7.70 -4.92 0.90
C LEU A 157 9.21 -4.71 0.76
N VAL A 158 9.90 -4.59 1.89
CA VAL A 158 11.35 -4.31 1.96
C VAL A 158 12.12 -5.63 2.01
N ASP A 159 13.11 -5.81 1.12
CA ASP A 159 14.04 -6.95 1.18
C ASP A 159 15.25 -6.68 2.10
N ASN A 160 16.10 -7.69 2.29
CA ASN A 160 17.28 -7.58 3.17
C ASN A 160 18.36 -6.60 2.66
N ASN A 161 18.25 -6.11 1.42
CA ASN A 161 19.15 -5.12 0.83
C ASN A 161 18.55 -3.70 0.92
N GLY A 162 17.30 -3.56 1.38
CA GLY A 162 16.59 -2.28 1.43
C GLY A 162 15.90 -1.89 0.12
N GLU A 163 15.93 -2.75 -0.91
CA GLU A 163 15.08 -2.56 -2.09
C GLU A 163 13.62 -2.89 -1.75
N THR A 164 12.68 -2.29 -2.49
CA THR A 164 11.25 -2.38 -2.19
C THR A 164 10.40 -2.78 -3.39
N ALA A 165 9.56 -3.79 -3.23
CA ALA A 165 8.39 -3.99 -4.09
C ALA A 165 7.17 -3.27 -3.49
N LYS A 166 6.24 -2.84 -4.34
CA LYS A 166 5.04 -2.07 -3.95
C LYS A 166 3.79 -2.91 -4.16
N LEU A 167 2.99 -3.07 -3.12
CA LEU A 167 1.64 -3.62 -3.16
C LEU A 167 0.62 -2.47 -3.09
N HIS A 168 -0.32 -2.43 -4.03
CA HIS A 168 -1.31 -1.36 -4.15
C HIS A 168 -2.63 -1.84 -4.77
N GLY A 169 -3.60 -0.91 -4.89
CA GLY A 169 -4.88 -1.16 -5.54
C GLY A 169 -4.97 -0.71 -7.00
N ASN A 170 -6.21 -0.66 -7.51
CA ASN A 170 -6.52 -0.42 -8.93
C ASN A 170 -6.24 1.00 -9.45
N SER A 171 -6.12 1.99 -8.56
CA SER A 171 -5.95 3.39 -8.92
C SER A 171 -4.61 3.93 -8.41
N GLU A 172 -3.96 4.78 -9.21
CA GLU A 172 -2.92 5.66 -8.68
C GLU A 172 -3.51 6.50 -7.54
N CYS A 173 -3.04 6.24 -6.32
CA CYS A 173 -3.48 6.99 -5.16
C CYS A 173 -2.77 8.35 -5.16
N TYR A 174 -3.54 9.43 -5.15
CA TYR A 174 -3.01 10.76 -4.86
C TYR A 174 -2.79 10.86 -3.34
N ASP A 175 -1.52 10.95 -2.93
CA ASP A 175 -1.08 11.07 -1.53
C ASP A 175 -1.45 9.86 -0.63
N PRO A 176 -0.90 8.65 -0.91
CA PRO A 176 -1.19 7.42 -0.17
C PRO A 176 -0.58 7.39 1.23
N ILE A 177 -1.22 6.63 2.12
CA ILE A 177 -0.60 6.15 3.36
C ILE A 177 0.36 5.01 2.99
N ILE A 178 1.65 5.23 3.21
CA ILE A 178 2.70 4.26 2.92
C ILE A 178 3.00 3.43 4.18
N ILE A 179 2.87 2.12 4.05
CA ILE A 179 3.19 1.14 5.09
C ILE A 179 4.45 0.38 4.65
N TYR A 180 5.39 0.14 5.56
CA TYR A 180 6.56 -0.69 5.29
C TYR A 180 6.46 -2.02 6.04
N ALA A 181 6.72 -3.12 5.35
CA ALA A 181 6.77 -4.46 5.93
C ALA A 181 8.02 -5.21 5.45
N ASN A 182 8.60 -6.02 6.33
CA ASN A 182 9.64 -6.96 5.94
C ASN A 182 9.05 -8.02 5.00
N LEU A 183 9.67 -8.22 3.83
CA LEU A 183 9.25 -9.20 2.83
C LEU A 183 9.13 -10.62 3.43
N HIS A 184 9.98 -10.99 4.39
CA HIS A 184 9.97 -12.33 5.01
C HIS A 184 8.81 -12.54 5.99
N GLU A 185 8.20 -11.46 6.49
CA GLU A 185 7.23 -11.50 7.60
C GLU A 185 5.82 -11.03 7.17
N SER A 186 5.69 -10.36 6.03
CA SER A 186 4.42 -9.79 5.60
C SER A 186 3.40 -10.85 5.22
N LEU A 187 2.37 -11.01 6.06
CA LEU A 187 1.23 -11.87 5.80
C LEU A 187 0.04 -11.13 5.17
N VAL A 188 0.01 -9.79 5.16
CA VAL A 188 -1.15 -8.98 4.75
C VAL A 188 -1.27 -8.75 3.24
N ASN A 189 -0.41 -9.39 2.44
CA ASN A 189 -0.27 -9.13 1.00
C ASN A 189 -1.55 -9.39 0.18
N PHE A 190 -2.40 -10.32 0.63
CA PHE A 190 -3.70 -10.65 0.02
C PHE A 190 -4.72 -9.50 0.02
N LEU A 191 -4.46 -8.41 0.75
CA LEU A 191 -5.31 -7.21 0.74
C LEU A 191 -5.09 -6.34 -0.50
N PHE A 192 -4.01 -6.57 -1.25
CA PHE A 192 -3.55 -5.70 -2.33
C PHE A 192 -3.56 -6.47 -3.67
N PRO A 193 -4.42 -6.10 -4.63
CA PRO A 193 -4.55 -6.84 -5.89
C PRO A 193 -3.44 -6.55 -6.92
N HIS A 194 -2.54 -5.59 -6.68
CA HIS A 194 -1.44 -5.26 -7.60
C HIS A 194 -0.11 -5.31 -6.89
N LEU A 195 0.89 -5.89 -7.54
CA LEU A 195 2.29 -5.94 -7.11
C LEU A 195 3.20 -5.39 -8.22
N SER A 196 3.81 -4.24 -7.97
CA SER A 196 4.81 -3.61 -8.84
C SER A 196 6.21 -3.81 -8.24
N LEU A 197 7.15 -4.33 -9.02
CA LEU A 197 8.51 -4.65 -8.56
C LEU A 197 9.56 -4.56 -9.69
N SER A 198 10.83 -4.35 -9.34
CA SER A 198 11.91 -4.43 -10.32
C SER A 198 12.25 -5.89 -10.67
N PHE A 199 12.84 -6.11 -11.84
CA PHE A 199 13.41 -7.40 -12.20
C PHE A 199 14.46 -7.89 -11.19
N SER A 200 15.33 -6.99 -10.69
CA SER A 200 16.33 -7.30 -9.65
C SER A 200 15.69 -7.83 -8.36
N PHE A 201 14.57 -7.23 -7.95
CA PHE A 201 13.85 -7.67 -6.76
C PHE A 201 13.24 -9.06 -6.96
N LEU A 202 12.67 -9.34 -8.15
CA LEU A 202 12.13 -10.67 -8.48
C LEU A 202 13.21 -11.74 -8.40
N GLU A 203 14.33 -11.51 -9.09
CA GLU A 203 15.44 -12.44 -9.22
C GLU A 203 16.00 -12.85 -7.85
N ARG A 204 16.34 -11.87 -7.01
CA ARG A 204 16.93 -12.13 -5.69
C ARG A 204 15.95 -12.73 -4.70
N ASN A 205 14.67 -12.36 -4.77
CA ASN A 205 13.66 -12.75 -3.77
C ASN A 205 12.71 -13.86 -4.23
N GLN A 206 12.99 -14.51 -5.38
CA GLN A 206 12.11 -15.50 -6.01
C GLN A 206 11.56 -16.53 -5.01
N GLN A 207 12.42 -17.17 -4.21
CA GLN A 207 12.00 -18.22 -3.26
C GLN A 207 11.00 -17.75 -2.19
N ILE A 208 10.99 -16.45 -1.85
CA ILE A 208 10.08 -15.86 -0.86
C ILE A 208 8.75 -15.54 -1.54
N LEU A 209 8.81 -14.91 -2.71
CA LEU A 209 7.66 -14.59 -3.55
C LEU A 209 6.89 -15.86 -3.96
N GLU A 210 7.59 -16.95 -4.27
CA GLU A 210 6.96 -18.23 -4.62
C GLU A 210 6.23 -18.89 -3.43
N LYS A 211 6.69 -18.66 -2.19
CA LYS A 211 5.98 -19.08 -0.96
C LYS A 211 4.75 -18.23 -0.68
N MET A 212 4.78 -16.93 -0.98
CA MET A 212 3.58 -16.08 -0.90
C MET A 212 2.51 -16.56 -1.88
N VAL A 213 2.92 -17.04 -3.05
CA VAL A 213 2.07 -17.57 -4.12
C VAL A 213 1.42 -18.92 -3.78
N ASP A 214 1.96 -19.70 -2.83
CA ASP A 214 1.29 -20.89 -2.29
C ASP A 214 0.01 -20.55 -1.48
N ASN A 215 -0.15 -19.31 -1.04
CA ASN A 215 -1.42 -18.82 -0.53
C ASN A 215 -2.40 -18.58 -1.70
N LYS A 216 -3.35 -19.50 -1.88
CA LYS A 216 -4.36 -19.46 -2.95
C LYS A 216 -5.11 -18.13 -3.04
N MET A 217 -5.34 -17.45 -1.92
CA MET A 217 -6.07 -16.18 -1.87
C MET A 217 -5.31 -15.03 -2.53
N PHE A 218 -3.97 -15.07 -2.52
CA PHE A 218 -3.13 -14.04 -3.12
C PHE A 218 -3.18 -14.10 -4.65
N CYS A 219 -3.09 -15.30 -5.25
CA CYS A 219 -2.85 -15.45 -6.68
C CYS A 219 -4.05 -15.18 -7.60
N SER A 220 -5.27 -15.54 -7.20
CA SER A 220 -6.41 -15.58 -8.13
C SER A 220 -6.82 -14.23 -8.72
N TYR A 221 -6.38 -13.13 -8.11
CA TYR A 221 -6.69 -11.75 -8.53
C TYR A 221 -5.45 -10.86 -8.67
N LEU A 222 -4.24 -11.41 -8.47
CA LEU A 222 -3.02 -10.62 -8.50
C LEU A 222 -2.69 -10.17 -9.92
N ARG A 223 -2.56 -8.85 -10.10
CA ARG A 223 -1.87 -8.26 -11.25
C ARG A 223 -0.44 -7.97 -10.85
N ILE A 224 0.52 -8.31 -11.72
CA ILE A 224 1.92 -7.99 -11.50
C ILE A 224 2.45 -7.08 -12.59
N GLU A 225 3.31 -6.17 -12.18
CA GLU A 225 4.09 -5.30 -13.04
C GLU A 225 5.56 -5.48 -12.69
N ILE A 226 6.35 -5.91 -13.66
CA ILE A 226 7.79 -6.13 -13.48
C ILE A 226 8.51 -5.07 -14.31
N HIS A 227 9.09 -4.10 -13.63
CA HIS A 227 9.74 -2.95 -14.24
C HIS A 227 11.26 -3.08 -14.25
N SER A 228 11.91 -2.17 -15.01
CA SER A 228 13.37 -2.11 -15.12
C SER A 228 14.00 -3.46 -15.47
N ILE A 229 13.39 -4.18 -16.41
CA ILE A 229 14.02 -5.30 -17.09
C ILE A 229 14.98 -4.66 -18.09
N ASP A 230 16.29 -4.61 -17.80
CA ASP A 230 17.20 -3.77 -18.56
C ASP A 230 18.62 -4.35 -18.80
N MET A 231 19.49 -3.53 -19.39
CA MET A 231 20.90 -3.83 -19.64
C MET A 231 21.85 -3.47 -18.47
N LYS A 232 21.37 -2.91 -17.37
CA LYS A 232 22.18 -2.40 -16.27
C LYS A 232 21.72 -3.00 -14.93
N VAL A 233 21.98 -4.29 -14.76
CA VAL A 233 21.89 -4.92 -13.43
C VAL A 233 22.83 -4.19 -12.47
N ASP A 234 22.25 -3.55 -11.45
CA ASP A 234 22.97 -2.67 -10.54
C ASP A 234 24.19 -3.36 -9.90
N GLY A 235 25.37 -2.86 -10.27
CA GLY A 235 26.64 -3.03 -9.56
C GLY A 235 27.32 -4.42 -9.54
N LYS A 236 26.69 -5.54 -9.93
CA LYS A 236 27.28 -6.88 -9.64
C LYS A 236 27.24 -8.01 -10.69
N SER A 237 26.62 -7.88 -11.88
CA SER A 237 26.58 -9.01 -12.84
C SER A 237 26.89 -8.70 -14.31
N ILE A 238 27.36 -7.49 -14.63
CA ILE A 238 27.67 -7.10 -16.03
C ILE A 238 28.72 -8.02 -16.68
N GLU A 239 29.60 -8.64 -15.90
CA GLU A 239 30.64 -9.58 -16.37
C GLU A 239 30.14 -11.00 -16.71
N ALA A 240 28.89 -11.36 -16.36
CA ALA A 240 28.39 -12.74 -16.47
C ALA A 240 27.87 -13.13 -17.87
N PHE A 241 27.52 -12.15 -18.72
CA PHE A 241 26.89 -12.38 -20.03
C PHE A 241 27.76 -11.79 -21.15
N SER A 242 28.11 -12.61 -22.15
CA SER A 242 28.96 -12.17 -23.27
C SER A 242 28.19 -11.55 -24.43
N SER A 243 26.86 -11.52 -24.39
CA SER A 243 26.02 -10.78 -25.33
C SER A 243 24.68 -10.35 -24.71
N GLU A 244 24.05 -9.36 -25.35
CA GLU A 244 22.67 -8.96 -25.08
C GLU A 244 21.70 -10.15 -25.16
N GLN A 245 21.76 -10.92 -26.25
CA GLN A 245 20.85 -12.05 -26.45
C GLN A 245 20.94 -13.13 -25.36
N GLN A 246 22.12 -13.33 -24.73
CA GLN A 246 22.25 -14.21 -23.57
C GLN A 246 21.52 -13.66 -22.34
N ARG A 247 21.66 -12.36 -22.08
CA ARG A 247 21.00 -11.68 -20.95
C ARG A 247 19.49 -11.68 -21.11
N LEU A 248 18.99 -11.34 -22.30
CA LEU A 248 17.57 -11.38 -22.63
C LEU A 248 17.01 -12.81 -22.49
N SER A 249 17.75 -13.82 -22.96
CA SER A 249 17.40 -15.24 -22.77
C SER A 249 17.35 -15.64 -21.29
N TYR A 250 18.27 -15.12 -20.46
CA TYR A 250 18.29 -15.35 -19.02
C TYR A 250 17.09 -14.69 -18.32
N GLN A 251 16.82 -13.41 -18.60
CA GLN A 251 15.68 -12.67 -18.05
C GLN A 251 14.35 -13.34 -18.42
N PHE A 252 14.18 -13.74 -19.68
CA PHE A 252 13.04 -14.54 -20.11
C PHE A 252 12.96 -15.90 -19.42
N ASN A 253 14.08 -16.54 -19.10
CA ASN A 253 14.06 -17.79 -18.34
C ASN A 253 13.58 -17.55 -16.90
N VAL A 254 14.05 -16.51 -16.21
CA VAL A 254 13.55 -16.13 -14.87
C VAL A 254 12.04 -15.85 -14.90
N LEU A 255 11.59 -14.97 -15.81
CA LEU A 255 10.19 -14.61 -15.96
C LEU A 255 9.29 -15.82 -16.29
N SER A 256 9.69 -16.64 -17.27
CA SER A 256 8.89 -17.79 -17.72
C SER A 256 8.99 -19.02 -16.81
N THR A 257 9.94 -19.07 -15.86
CA THR A 257 10.02 -20.12 -14.84
C THR A 257 9.32 -19.74 -13.54
N SER A 258 9.37 -18.47 -13.15
CA SER A 258 8.76 -17.92 -11.92
C SER A 258 7.30 -18.35 -11.72
N LYS A 259 7.02 -18.91 -10.52
CA LYS A 259 5.65 -19.28 -10.13
C LYS A 259 4.73 -18.07 -9.98
N LEU A 260 5.28 -16.93 -9.50
CA LEU A 260 4.55 -15.67 -9.38
C LEU A 260 3.97 -15.24 -10.73
N VAL A 261 4.80 -15.21 -11.77
CA VAL A 261 4.39 -14.85 -13.15
C VAL A 261 3.34 -15.82 -13.69
N LYS A 262 3.46 -17.11 -13.41
CA LYS A 262 2.51 -18.14 -13.87
C LYS A 262 1.15 -18.13 -13.16
N CYS A 263 1.14 -17.77 -11.88
CA CYS A 263 -0.06 -17.82 -11.04
C CYS A 263 -0.84 -16.49 -11.01
N SER A 264 -0.23 -15.38 -11.43
CA SER A 264 -0.87 -14.06 -11.51
C SER A 264 -1.96 -14.02 -12.57
N TYR A 265 -3.03 -13.28 -12.31
CA TYR A 265 -4.15 -13.05 -13.23
C TYR A 265 -3.75 -12.24 -14.47
N GLU A 266 -2.92 -11.20 -14.28
CA GLU A 266 -2.43 -10.31 -15.34
C GLU A 266 -0.94 -10.02 -15.10
N VAL A 267 -0.12 -10.08 -16.16
CA VAL A 267 1.30 -9.75 -16.13
C VAL A 267 1.57 -8.61 -17.10
N ARG A 268 2.29 -7.59 -16.61
CA ARG A 268 2.86 -6.49 -17.39
C ARG A 268 4.38 -6.46 -17.18
N LEU A 269 5.11 -6.15 -18.24
CA LEU A 269 6.58 -6.09 -18.23
C LEU A 269 7.03 -4.74 -18.80
N GLU A 270 8.00 -4.08 -18.18
CA GLU A 270 8.66 -2.90 -18.76
C GLU A 270 10.12 -3.26 -19.05
N PHE A 271 10.46 -3.22 -20.35
CA PHE A 271 11.80 -3.43 -20.88
C PHE A 271 12.45 -2.08 -21.19
N GLU A 272 13.71 -1.91 -20.77
CA GLU A 272 14.48 -0.70 -21.02
C GLU A 272 15.77 -1.00 -21.81
N ASN A 273 16.01 -0.26 -22.90
CA ASN A 273 17.26 -0.24 -23.67
C ASN A 273 17.66 -1.56 -24.40
N TYR A 274 16.71 -2.29 -25.00
CA TYR A 274 17.01 -3.48 -25.82
C TYR A 274 17.27 -3.13 -27.29
N GLY A 275 18.39 -3.60 -27.84
CA GLY A 275 18.79 -3.42 -29.23
C GLY A 275 18.43 -4.60 -30.13
N ASP A 276 18.55 -5.83 -29.62
CA ASP A 276 18.39 -7.08 -30.38
C ASP A 276 16.92 -7.56 -30.45
N GLU A 277 16.66 -8.52 -31.33
CA GLU A 277 15.35 -9.16 -31.46
C GLU A 277 15.05 -10.12 -30.29
N GLY A 278 13.87 -9.98 -29.70
CA GLY A 278 13.39 -10.88 -28.65
C GLY A 278 13.01 -12.24 -29.21
N ASN A 279 13.36 -13.31 -28.49
CA ASN A 279 12.91 -14.65 -28.86
C ASN A 279 11.39 -14.77 -28.64
N CYS A 280 10.61 -14.74 -29.72
CA CYS A 280 9.15 -14.80 -29.69
C CYS A 280 8.59 -16.00 -28.90
N ALA A 281 9.32 -17.12 -28.87
CA ALA A 281 8.95 -18.32 -28.12
C ALA A 281 9.06 -18.16 -26.59
N SER A 282 9.75 -17.15 -26.09
CA SER A 282 9.80 -16.84 -24.66
C SER A 282 8.50 -16.19 -24.17
N PHE A 283 7.95 -15.24 -24.93
CA PHE A 283 6.67 -14.60 -24.61
C PHE A 283 5.51 -15.62 -24.55
N SER A 284 5.52 -16.64 -25.44
CA SER A 284 4.46 -17.65 -25.49
C SER A 284 4.35 -18.50 -24.21
N LYS A 285 5.40 -18.58 -23.40
CA LYS A 285 5.42 -19.30 -22.10
C LYS A 285 4.68 -18.56 -21.00
N MET A 286 4.54 -17.23 -21.11
CA MET A 286 3.87 -16.38 -20.12
C MET A 286 2.41 -16.19 -20.52
N LYS A 287 1.55 -17.16 -20.16
CA LYS A 287 0.15 -17.22 -20.62
C LYS A 287 -0.69 -15.98 -20.33
N ASN A 288 -0.41 -15.31 -19.22
CA ASN A 288 -1.17 -14.16 -18.72
C ASN A 288 -0.42 -12.83 -18.95
N LEU A 289 0.62 -12.83 -19.80
CA LEU A 289 1.27 -11.62 -20.29
C LEU A 289 0.32 -10.88 -21.22
N LYS A 290 -0.10 -9.69 -20.77
CA LYS A 290 -1.10 -8.86 -21.44
C LYS A 290 -0.47 -7.69 -22.18
N SER A 291 0.46 -6.99 -21.53
CA SER A 291 1.12 -5.83 -22.10
C SER A 291 2.61 -5.77 -21.82
N ILE A 292 3.32 -5.09 -22.71
CA ILE A 292 4.74 -4.74 -22.59
C ILE A 292 4.90 -3.23 -22.78
N SER A 293 5.60 -2.59 -21.84
CA SER A 293 6.19 -1.26 -22.05
C SER A 293 7.62 -1.41 -22.58
N CYS A 294 7.98 -0.60 -23.56
CA CYS A 294 9.28 -0.59 -24.23
C CYS A 294 9.87 0.80 -24.20
N ARG A 295 10.85 1.02 -23.33
CA ARG A 295 11.51 2.31 -23.14
C ARG A 295 12.91 2.30 -23.76
N SER A 296 13.17 3.19 -24.71
CA SER A 296 14.45 3.24 -25.44
C SER A 296 14.81 1.94 -26.16
N CYS A 297 13.82 1.08 -26.46
CA CYS A 297 14.05 -0.18 -27.19
C CYS A 297 14.07 0.05 -28.70
N SER A 298 14.82 -0.78 -29.42
CA SER A 298 14.91 -0.71 -30.88
C SER A 298 13.62 -1.15 -31.55
N ALA A 299 13.39 -0.63 -32.76
CA ALA A 299 12.32 -1.09 -33.64
C ALA A 299 12.31 -2.62 -33.84
N LYS A 300 13.48 -3.28 -33.82
CA LYS A 300 13.59 -4.75 -33.95
C LYS A 300 13.05 -5.48 -32.73
N PHE A 301 13.41 -5.03 -31.52
CA PHE A 301 12.89 -5.60 -30.28
C PHE A 301 11.37 -5.46 -30.24
N ILE A 302 10.85 -4.25 -30.48
CA ILE A 302 9.41 -3.95 -30.44
C ILE A 302 8.66 -4.81 -31.49
N SER A 303 9.19 -4.92 -32.72
CA SER A 303 8.59 -5.74 -33.78
C SER A 303 8.65 -7.26 -33.53
N SER A 304 9.46 -7.73 -32.58
CA SER A 304 9.53 -9.15 -32.19
C SER A 304 8.42 -9.57 -31.21
N ILE A 305 7.68 -8.60 -30.65
CA ILE A 305 6.61 -8.86 -29.68
C ILE A 305 5.38 -9.45 -30.41
N PRO A 306 4.87 -10.62 -29.99
CA PRO A 306 3.69 -11.23 -30.61
C PRO A 306 2.44 -10.35 -30.59
N GLU A 307 1.70 -10.31 -31.71
CA GLU A 307 0.53 -9.44 -31.95
C GLU A 307 -0.59 -9.47 -30.88
N LYS A 308 -0.66 -10.54 -30.10
CA LYS A 308 -1.63 -10.71 -29.02
C LYS A 308 -1.30 -9.94 -27.73
N ILE A 309 -0.15 -9.28 -27.66
CA ILE A 309 0.36 -8.54 -26.48
C ILE A 309 0.26 -7.05 -26.79
N GLU A 310 -0.39 -6.27 -25.94
CA GLU A 310 -0.49 -4.82 -26.08
C GLU A 310 0.89 -4.16 -25.86
N VAL A 311 1.34 -3.31 -26.77
CA VAL A 311 2.63 -2.61 -26.66
C VAL A 311 2.42 -1.13 -26.36
N ALA A 312 3.15 -0.63 -25.35
CA ALA A 312 3.42 0.79 -25.17
C ALA A 312 4.90 1.05 -25.50
N MET A 313 5.18 2.05 -26.33
CA MET A 313 6.55 2.43 -26.69
C MET A 313 6.86 3.86 -26.21
N ASP A 314 8.03 4.05 -25.63
CA ASP A 314 8.62 5.35 -25.30
C ASP A 314 9.98 5.45 -25.98
N VAL A 315 10.10 6.37 -26.94
CA VAL A 315 11.31 6.62 -27.71
C VAL A 315 11.86 7.98 -27.31
N PRO A 316 12.84 8.04 -26.40
CA PRO A 316 13.67 9.21 -26.19
C PRO A 316 14.81 9.21 -27.22
N ASP A 317 14.91 10.30 -27.97
CA ASP A 317 15.89 10.57 -29.03
C ASP A 317 15.70 9.89 -30.41
N ASP A 318 16.21 10.58 -31.43
CA ASP A 318 16.10 10.25 -32.86
C ASP A 318 16.68 8.88 -33.27
N ARG A 319 17.55 8.26 -32.46
CA ARG A 319 18.36 7.11 -32.91
C ARG A 319 17.57 5.82 -33.04
N ASN A 320 16.39 5.75 -32.42
CA ASN A 320 15.57 4.53 -32.35
C ASN A 320 14.18 4.67 -32.97
N VAL A 321 13.89 5.78 -33.66
CA VAL A 321 12.55 6.07 -34.22
C VAL A 321 12.17 5.02 -35.28
N PRO A 322 11.12 4.20 -35.08
CA PRO A 322 10.68 3.23 -36.07
C PRO A 322 9.91 3.93 -37.20
N THR A 323 10.30 3.69 -38.46
CA THR A 323 9.53 4.21 -39.63
C THR A 323 8.15 3.57 -39.76
N ASN A 324 8.05 2.28 -39.37
CA ASN A 324 6.80 1.55 -39.24
C ASN A 324 6.61 1.16 -37.77
N ILE A 325 5.62 1.74 -37.09
CA ILE A 325 5.21 1.24 -35.78
C ILE A 325 4.50 -0.11 -35.98
N PRO A 326 4.81 -1.15 -35.17
CA PRO A 326 4.09 -2.41 -35.24
C PRO A 326 2.58 -2.25 -35.03
N MET A 327 1.82 -3.22 -35.55
CA MET A 327 0.48 -3.51 -35.03
C MET A 327 0.56 -3.79 -33.51
N ASN A 328 -0.57 -3.98 -32.82
CA ASN A 328 -0.66 -4.20 -31.38
C ASN A 328 -0.01 -3.14 -30.46
N THR A 329 0.62 -2.10 -31.03
CA THR A 329 1.00 -0.86 -30.34
C THR A 329 -0.26 -0.09 -30.02
N MET A 330 -0.46 0.18 -28.73
CA MET A 330 -1.63 0.86 -28.19
C MET A 330 -1.31 2.30 -27.75
N GLN A 331 -0.06 2.58 -27.42
CA GLN A 331 0.42 3.89 -26.95
C GLN A 331 1.83 4.14 -27.52
N ALA A 332 2.09 5.37 -27.97
CA ALA A 332 3.42 5.78 -28.42
C ALA A 332 3.80 7.15 -27.85
N SER A 333 4.96 7.21 -27.21
CA SER A 333 5.60 8.42 -26.67
C SER A 333 6.89 8.69 -27.44
N PHE A 334 7.05 9.93 -27.89
CA PHE A 334 8.22 10.43 -28.60
C PHE A 334 8.72 11.67 -27.86
N SER A 335 9.98 11.66 -27.44
CA SER A 335 10.59 12.79 -26.72
C SER A 335 11.93 13.16 -27.35
N ASP A 336 12.16 14.47 -27.54
CA ASP A 336 13.38 15.03 -28.11
C ASP A 336 13.68 14.51 -29.55
N ILE A 337 12.64 14.42 -30.39
CA ILE A 337 12.70 13.81 -31.73
C ILE A 337 12.40 14.81 -32.85
N ILE A 338 13.23 14.78 -33.89
CA ILE A 338 13.06 15.47 -35.18
C ILE A 338 12.69 14.44 -36.25
N PHE A 339 11.40 14.31 -36.53
CA PHE A 339 10.90 13.45 -37.60
C PHE A 339 11.39 13.93 -38.97
N THR A 340 12.40 13.25 -39.53
CA THR A 340 12.98 13.53 -40.86
C THR A 340 12.30 12.76 -41.99
N THR A 341 11.41 11.82 -41.67
CA THR A 341 10.66 10.98 -42.61
C THR A 341 9.24 10.75 -42.09
N ASP A 342 8.30 10.51 -43.02
CA ASP A 342 6.93 10.17 -42.68
C ASP A 342 6.86 8.86 -41.89
N MET A 343 6.10 8.85 -40.79
CA MET A 343 5.86 7.69 -39.94
C MET A 343 4.47 7.14 -40.19
N THR A 344 4.35 5.81 -40.37
CA THR A 344 3.03 5.15 -40.48
C THR A 344 2.57 4.67 -39.11
N LEU A 345 1.36 5.11 -38.72
CA LEU A 345 0.72 4.80 -37.45
C LEU A 345 -0.41 3.76 -37.64
N PRO A 346 -0.43 2.67 -36.85
CA PRO A 346 -1.57 1.75 -36.78
C PRO A 346 -2.86 2.45 -36.34
N GLU A 347 -4.00 2.07 -36.95
CA GLU A 347 -5.34 2.59 -36.60
C GLU A 347 -5.76 2.30 -35.15
N GLN A 348 -5.11 1.34 -34.48
CA GLN A 348 -5.44 0.89 -33.12
C GLN A 348 -4.70 1.63 -31.99
N ILE A 349 -3.79 2.55 -32.32
CA ILE A 349 -3.14 3.39 -31.31
C ILE A 349 -4.20 4.29 -30.66
N LYS A 350 -4.27 4.26 -29.33
CA LYS A 350 -5.22 5.03 -28.51
C LYS A 350 -4.67 6.37 -28.06
N ASP A 351 -3.35 6.47 -27.90
CA ASP A 351 -2.68 7.67 -27.39
C ASP A 351 -1.31 7.87 -28.07
N ILE A 352 -1.02 9.12 -28.43
CA ILE A 352 0.24 9.54 -29.03
C ILE A 352 0.69 10.81 -28.32
N LYS A 353 1.87 10.75 -27.70
CA LYS A 353 2.50 11.87 -27.03
C LYS A 353 3.76 12.27 -27.77
N ILE A 354 3.90 13.56 -28.06
CA ILE A 354 5.10 14.15 -28.64
C ILE A 354 5.55 15.29 -27.72
N SER A 355 6.79 15.23 -27.26
CA SER A 355 7.45 16.25 -26.42
C SER A 355 8.74 16.72 -27.08
N ASN A 356 8.96 18.04 -27.08
CA ASN A 356 10.16 18.73 -27.58
C ASN A 356 10.79 19.60 -26.48
#